data_AF-A0A8K0NUT8-F1
#
_entry.id   AF-A0A8K0NUT8-F1
#
_cell.length_a   1.000
_cell.length_b   1.000
_cell.length_c   1.000
_cell.angle_alpha   90.00
_cell.angle_beta   90.00
_cell.angle_gamma   90.00
#
_symmetry.space_group_name_H-M   'P 1'
#
loop_
_entity.id
_entity.type
_entity.pdbx_description
1 polymer ?
#
loop_
_entity_poly.entity_id
_entity_poly.type
_entity_poly.pdbx_seq_one_letter_code
_entity_poly.pdbx_strand_id
1 'polypeptide(L)'
;MDVNAAAVSSMIYTGQGYTQLEETMSVLEIPCMASSTYQRHQERLQTVIRELASEKTKEAGKEEVRLAVEAGDVDMDGIPFITVVADGAWAKRCYRTNYSSLSGVVCIIGYRTRKVLFIGVRNKYCSVCARSAGNDEE
;
A
#
# COMPACT_ATOMS: atom_id res chain seq x y z
N MET A 1 -7.02 -16.06 11.39
CA MET A 1 -6.44 -16.21 10.05
C MET A 1 -5.97 -17.65 9.93
N ASP A 2 -6.27 -18.33 8.82
CA ASP A 2 -5.77 -19.70 8.58
C ASP A 2 -4.27 -19.70 8.23
N VAL A 3 -3.62 -20.88 8.25
CA VAL A 3 -2.18 -21.02 8.00
C VAL A 3 -1.75 -20.48 6.64
N ASN A 4 -2.54 -20.71 5.59
CA ASN A 4 -2.18 -20.26 4.24
C ASN A 4 -2.24 -18.73 4.16
N ALA A 5 -3.31 -18.15 4.70
CA ALA A 5 -3.44 -16.70 4.79
C ALA A 5 -2.32 -16.08 5.65
N ALA A 6 -1.90 -16.73 6.74
CA ALA A 6 -0.78 -16.26 7.57
C ALA A 6 0.55 -16.29 6.80
N ALA A 7 0.83 -17.35 6.05
CA ALA A 7 2.02 -17.45 5.21
C ALA A 7 2.04 -16.35 4.13
N VAL A 8 0.92 -16.13 3.43
CA VAL A 8 0.80 -15.07 2.41
C VAL A 8 0.93 -13.67 3.05
N SER A 9 0.30 -13.43 4.20
CA SER A 9 0.46 -12.18 4.95
C SER A 9 1.92 -11.92 5.32
N SER A 10 2.66 -12.93 5.77
CA SER A 10 4.09 -12.81 6.08
C SER A 10 4.90 -12.37 4.86
N MET A 11 4.63 -12.95 3.68
CA MET A 11 5.30 -12.56 2.45
C MET A 11 4.99 -11.11 2.09
N ILE A 12 3.73 -10.69 2.16
CA ILE A 12 3.31 -9.30 1.89
C ILE A 12 4.02 -8.31 2.83
N TYR A 13 4.03 -8.59 4.14
CA TYR A 13 4.63 -7.68 5.13
C TYR A 13 6.16 -7.57 5.02
N THR A 14 6.81 -8.61 4.50
CA THR A 14 8.25 -8.62 4.26
C THR A 14 8.64 -8.14 2.85
N GLY A 15 7.67 -7.74 2.03
CA GLY A 15 7.90 -7.29 0.65
C GLY A 15 8.31 -8.43 -0.30
N GLN A 16 7.95 -9.67 0.03
CA GLN A 16 8.26 -10.87 -0.73
C GLN A 16 7.05 -11.37 -1.54
N GLY A 17 7.30 -12.26 -2.49
CA GLY A 17 6.28 -12.87 -3.34
C GLY A 17 6.19 -14.38 -3.19
N TYR A 18 5.39 -14.99 -4.06
CA TYR A 18 5.24 -16.45 -4.14
C TYR A 18 6.58 -17.19 -4.27
N THR A 19 7.49 -16.68 -5.12
CA THR A 19 8.78 -17.34 -5.38
C THR A 19 9.61 -17.47 -4.10
N GLN A 20 9.68 -16.43 -3.27
CA GLN A 20 10.42 -16.52 -2.01
C GLN A 20 9.74 -17.42 -0.98
N LEU A 21 8.41 -17.52 -1.00
CA LEU A 21 7.70 -18.50 -0.19
C LEU A 21 8.07 -19.92 -0.61
N GLU A 22 8.06 -20.20 -1.91
CA GLU A 22 8.41 -21.50 -2.48
C GLU A 22 9.86 -21.88 -2.19
N GLU A 23 10.80 -20.94 -2.35
CA GLU A 23 12.22 -21.13 -1.99
C GLU A 23 12.37 -21.47 -0.49
N THR A 24 11.70 -20.71 0.38
CA THR A 24 11.76 -20.93 1.83
C THR A 24 11.21 -22.30 2.22
N MET A 25 10.06 -22.69 1.65
CA MET A 25 9.43 -23.97 1.94
C MET A 25 10.25 -25.15 1.39
N SER A 26 10.90 -24.97 0.24
CA SER A 26 11.82 -25.95 -0.35
C SER A 26 13.01 -26.25 0.55
N VAL A 27 13.64 -25.21 1.13
CA VAL A 27 14.75 -25.37 2.09
C VAL A 27 14.31 -26.13 3.36
N LEU A 28 13.05 -25.99 3.75
CA LEU A 28 12.47 -26.68 4.90
C LEU A 28 11.93 -28.09 4.57
N GLU A 29 12.03 -28.53 3.31
CA GLU A 29 11.43 -29.77 2.80
C GLU A 29 9.90 -29.84 3.02
N ILE A 30 9.23 -28.69 3.00
CA ILE A 30 7.77 -28.56 3.14
C ILE A 30 7.16 -28.28 1.75
N PRO A 31 6.10 -29.00 1.33
CA PRO A 31 5.39 -28.68 0.10
C PRO A 31 4.79 -27.26 0.15
N CYS A 32 5.12 -26.43 -0.84
CA CYS A 32 4.53 -25.09 -0.98
C CYS A 32 3.11 -25.18 -1.53
N MET A 33 2.24 -24.25 -1.15
CA MET A 33 0.92 -24.10 -1.76
C MET A 33 1.04 -23.80 -3.25
N ALA A 34 0.07 -24.18 -4.07
CA ALA A 34 0.07 -23.82 -5.49
C ALA A 34 -0.02 -22.28 -5.67
N SER A 35 0.65 -21.77 -6.72
CA SER A 35 0.64 -20.34 -7.07
C SER A 35 -0.77 -19.75 -7.21
N SER A 36 -1.72 -20.49 -7.78
CA SER A 36 -3.13 -20.07 -7.86
C SER A 36 -3.79 -19.89 -6.50
N THR A 37 -3.46 -20.77 -5.54
CA THR A 37 -3.96 -20.67 -4.16
C THR A 37 -3.35 -19.47 -3.45
N TYR A 38 -2.03 -19.25 -3.62
CA TYR A 38 -1.34 -18.07 -3.10
C TYR A 38 -1.97 -16.77 -3.62
N GLN A 39 -2.18 -16.65 -4.93
CA GLN A 39 -2.78 -15.47 -5.56
C GLN A 39 -4.18 -15.18 -5.00
N ARG A 40 -5.03 -16.21 -4.86
CA ARG A 40 -6.36 -16.04 -4.25
C ARG A 40 -6.30 -15.52 -2.80
N HIS A 41 -5.37 -16.02 -1.99
CA HIS A 41 -5.18 -15.50 -0.63
C HIS A 41 -4.62 -14.08 -0.65
N GLN A 42 -3.69 -13.78 -1.55
CA GLN A 42 -3.11 -12.46 -1.72
C GLN A 42 -4.17 -11.43 -2.11
N GLU A 43 -5.02 -11.72 -3.10
CA GLU A 43 -6.10 -10.84 -3.55
C GLU A 43 -7.06 -10.52 -2.40
N ARG A 44 -7.50 -11.55 -1.67
CA ARG A 44 -8.37 -11.36 -0.49
C ARG A 44 -7.72 -10.45 0.55
N LEU A 45 -6.44 -10.67 0.85
CA LEU A 45 -5.71 -9.85 1.81
C LEU A 45 -5.51 -8.42 1.31
N GLN A 46 -5.23 -8.23 0.02
CA GLN A 46 -5.06 -6.91 -0.59
C GLN A 46 -6.35 -6.09 -0.48
N THR A 47 -7.52 -6.67 -0.71
CA THR A 47 -8.81 -5.97 -0.52
C THR A 47 -8.97 -5.48 0.91
N VAL A 48 -8.78 -6.37 1.89
CA VAL A 48 -8.89 -6.03 3.32
C VAL A 48 -7.88 -4.95 3.72
N ILE A 49 -6.63 -5.05 3.25
CA ILE A 49 -5.59 -4.05 3.54
C ILE A 49 -5.96 -2.69 2.94
N ARG A 50 -6.50 -2.63 1.72
CA ARG A 50 -6.92 -1.38 1.07
C ARG A 50 -8.08 -0.72 1.80
N GLU A 51 -9.08 -1.50 2.19
CA GLU A 51 -10.24 -1.02 2.95
C GLU A 51 -9.80 -0.46 4.30
N LEU A 52 -9.00 -1.23 5.06
CA LEU A 52 -8.47 -0.79 6.35
C LEU A 52 -7.59 0.45 6.22
N ALA A 53 -6.72 0.51 5.20
CA ALA A 53 -5.90 1.68 4.96
C ALA A 53 -6.75 2.92 4.66
N SER A 54 -7.81 2.78 3.85
CA SER A 54 -8.74 3.86 3.54
C SER A 54 -9.48 4.35 4.79
N GLU A 55 -9.98 3.43 5.61
CA GLU A 55 -10.66 3.74 6.87
C GLU A 55 -9.72 4.48 7.83
N LYS A 56 -8.52 3.95 8.07
CA LYS A 56 -7.55 4.54 9.01
C LYS A 56 -7.03 5.89 8.53
N THR A 57 -6.89 6.07 7.23
CA THR A 57 -6.52 7.36 6.64
C THR A 57 -7.62 8.40 6.84
N LYS A 58 -8.90 8.02 6.71
CA LYS A 58 -10.05 8.90 6.99
C LYS A 58 -10.14 9.27 8.47
N GLU A 59 -9.93 8.30 9.37
CA GLU A 59 -9.88 8.55 10.82
C GLU A 59 -8.76 9.53 11.17
N ALA A 60 -7.57 9.36 10.60
CA ALA A 60 -6.46 10.28 10.79
C ALA A 60 -6.76 11.70 10.27
N GLY A 61 -7.44 11.81 9.11
CA GLY A 61 -7.88 13.10 8.58
C GLY A 61 -8.90 13.80 9.48
N LYS A 62 -9.88 13.07 10.02
CA LYS A 62 -10.86 13.64 10.98
C LYS A 62 -10.19 14.16 12.25
N GLU A 63 -9.17 13.46 12.73
CA GLU A 63 -8.41 13.89 13.90
C GLU A 63 -7.63 15.18 13.64
N GLU A 64 -6.94 15.30 12.49
CA GLU A 64 -6.26 16.54 12.09
C GLU A 64 -7.25 17.71 11.94
N VAL A 65 -8.42 17.45 11.35
CA VAL A 65 -9.51 18.43 11.25
C VAL A 65 -9.96 18.92 12.62
N ARG A 66 -10.19 18.00 13.58
CA ARG A 66 -10.59 18.38 14.94
C ARG A 66 -9.55 19.29 15.59
N LEU A 67 -8.27 18.90 15.50
CA LEU A 67 -7.17 19.69 16.05
C LEU A 67 -7.04 21.06 15.38
N ALA A 68 -7.24 21.16 14.06
CA ALA A 68 -7.21 22.44 13.35
C ALA A 68 -8.28 23.40 13.86
N VAL A 69 -9.52 22.91 14.05
CA VAL A 69 -10.61 23.70 14.64
C VAL A 69 -10.29 24.14 16.07
N GLU A 70 -9.78 23.25 16.91
CA GLU A 70 -9.38 23.56 18.30
C GLU A 70 -8.29 24.64 18.37
N ALA A 71 -7.41 24.70 17.37
CA ALA A 71 -6.34 25.70 17.28
C ALA A 71 -6.78 27.02 16.64
N GLY A 72 -7.99 27.10 16.08
CA GLY A 72 -8.45 28.26 15.33
C GLY A 72 -7.89 28.34 13.90
N ASP A 73 -7.33 27.25 13.36
CA ASP A 73 -6.84 27.15 11.98
C ASP A 73 -8.01 26.91 11.01
N VAL A 74 -8.90 27.90 10.92
CA VAL A 74 -10.09 27.90 10.06
C VAL A 74 -10.06 29.11 9.14
N ASP A 75 -10.49 28.92 7.90
CA ASP A 75 -10.60 30.01 6.93
C ASP A 75 -11.87 30.88 7.17
N MET A 76 -12.10 31.87 6.29
CA MET A 76 -13.25 32.78 6.40
C MET A 76 -14.61 32.07 6.26
N ASP A 77 -14.65 30.89 5.62
CA ASP A 77 -15.84 30.09 5.41
C ASP A 77 -16.02 29.01 6.49
N GLY A 78 -15.12 28.96 7.48
CA GLY A 78 -15.12 27.98 8.56
C GLY A 78 -14.56 26.61 8.16
N ILE A 79 -13.85 26.52 7.03
CA ILE A 79 -13.20 25.30 6.56
C ILE A 79 -11.84 25.19 7.26
N PRO A 80 -11.58 24.08 7.98
CA PRO A 80 -10.30 23.87 8.64
C PRO A 80 -9.20 23.58 7.62
N PHE A 81 -8.04 24.22 7.79
CA PHE A 81 -6.85 23.93 7.00
C PHE A 81 -5.79 23.26 7.86
N ILE A 82 -5.12 22.25 7.31
CA ILE A 82 -4.14 21.44 8.05
C ILE A 82 -2.76 21.57 7.41
N THR A 83 -1.73 21.67 8.25
CA THR A 83 -0.35 21.57 7.78
C THR A 83 0.00 20.09 7.58
N VAL A 84 0.63 19.79 6.45
CA VAL A 84 1.04 18.43 6.10
C VAL A 84 2.50 18.39 5.68
N VAL A 85 3.12 17.23 5.86
CA VAL A 85 4.43 16.90 5.31
C VAL A 85 4.22 15.93 4.15
N ALA A 86 4.77 16.26 2.99
CA ALA A 86 4.79 15.35 1.85
C ALA A 86 6.17 14.67 1.79
N ASP A 87 6.16 13.34 1.68
CA ASP A 87 7.36 12.54 1.44
C ASP A 87 7.11 11.58 0.28
N GLY A 88 8.17 11.15 -0.39
CA GLY A 88 8.06 10.24 -1.52
C GLY A 88 9.39 9.62 -1.90
N ALA A 89 9.31 8.39 -2.39
CA ALA A 89 10.48 7.61 -2.74
C ALA A 89 10.25 6.81 -4.03
N TRP A 90 11.33 6.69 -4.80
CA TRP A 90 11.42 5.79 -5.94
C TRP A 90 12.33 4.66 -5.50
N ALA A 91 11.83 3.43 -5.51
CA ALA A 91 12.64 2.28 -5.12
C ALA A 91 13.91 2.23 -5.99
N LYS A 92 15.09 2.16 -5.37
CA LYS A 92 16.36 2.03 -6.10
C LYS A 92 16.59 0.57 -6.46
N ARG A 93 16.99 0.30 -7.70
CA ARG A 93 17.39 -1.04 -8.14
C ARG A 93 18.91 -1.14 -8.12
N CYS A 94 19.44 -2.18 -7.46
CA CYS A 94 20.88 -2.38 -7.28
C CYS A 94 21.62 -2.92 -8.52
N TYR A 95 20.96 -3.09 -9.66
CA TYR A 95 21.62 -3.63 -10.86
C TYR A 95 22.26 -2.53 -11.72
N ARG A 96 23.51 -2.78 -12.12
CA ARG A 96 24.37 -1.99 -13.04
C ARG A 96 24.73 -0.57 -12.55
N THR A 97 23.80 0.37 -12.46
CA THR A 97 24.13 1.80 -12.19
C THR A 97 23.12 2.54 -11.31
N ASN A 98 22.48 1.86 -10.35
CA ASN A 98 21.61 2.50 -9.34
C ASN A 98 20.43 3.31 -9.93
N TYR A 99 19.72 2.71 -10.89
CA TYR A 99 18.54 3.32 -11.49
C TYR A 99 17.37 3.39 -10.50
N SER A 100 16.65 4.51 -10.51
CA SER A 100 15.32 4.59 -9.89
C SER A 100 14.37 3.65 -10.63
N SER A 101 13.61 2.84 -9.89
CA SER A 101 12.58 2.00 -10.46
C SER A 101 11.46 2.85 -11.05
N LEU A 102 10.73 2.26 -12.01
CA LEU A 102 9.51 2.86 -12.57
C LEU A 102 8.29 2.67 -11.64
N SER A 103 8.56 2.47 -10.35
CA SER A 103 7.62 2.41 -9.25
C SER A 103 8.02 3.46 -8.23
N GLY A 104 7.11 4.40 -7.99
CA GLY A 104 7.26 5.46 -7.01
C GLY A 104 6.08 5.45 -6.05
N VAL A 105 6.35 5.83 -4.80
CA VAL A 105 5.34 6.05 -3.77
C VAL A 105 5.47 7.47 -3.23
N VAL A 106 4.34 8.10 -2.96
CA VAL A 106 4.23 9.39 -2.29
C VAL A 106 3.26 9.22 -1.14
N CYS A 107 3.55 9.82 0.01
CA CYS A 107 2.65 9.90 1.14
C CYS A 107 2.46 11.36 1.59
N ILE A 108 1.26 11.64 2.10
CA ILE A 108 0.97 12.88 2.82
C ILE A 108 0.79 12.50 4.28
N ILE A 109 1.49 13.19 5.16
CA ILE A 109 1.54 12.92 6.60
C ILE A 109 1.03 14.17 7.33
N GLY A 110 0.10 13.98 8.26
CA GLY A 110 -0.39 15.08 9.10
C GLY A 110 0.70 15.61 10.01
N TYR A 111 0.91 16.93 10.04
CA TYR A 111 2.02 17.53 10.79
C TYR A 111 1.87 17.33 12.31
N ARG A 112 0.65 17.39 12.83
CA ARG A 112 0.37 17.34 14.28
C ARG A 112 0.29 15.90 14.77
N THR A 113 -0.52 15.08 14.10
CA THR A 113 -0.75 13.67 14.49
C THR A 113 0.37 12.74 14.05
N ARG A 114 1.17 13.15 13.05
CA ARG A 114 2.21 12.33 12.40
C ARG A 114 1.67 11.05 11.78
N LYS A 115 0.37 11.02 11.48
CA LYS A 115 -0.31 9.89 10.84
C LYS A 115 -0.38 10.10 9.33
N VAL A 116 -0.42 9.02 8.58
CA VAL A 116 -0.56 9.05 7.12
C VAL A 116 -2.00 9.44 6.76
N LEU A 117 -2.13 10.46 5.92
CA LEU A 117 -3.37 11.03 5.40
C LEU A 117 -3.63 10.68 3.94
N PHE A 118 -2.59 10.23 3.22
CA PHE A 118 -2.73 9.76 1.84
C PHE A 118 -1.52 8.93 1.45
N ILE A 119 -1.73 7.92 0.59
CA ILE A 119 -0.68 7.16 -0.08
C ILE A 119 -1.03 7.08 -1.57
N GLY A 120 -0.14 7.57 -2.41
CA GLY A 120 -0.21 7.45 -3.87
C GLY A 120 0.91 6.55 -4.38
N VAL A 121 0.55 5.55 -5.18
CA VAL A 121 1.53 4.66 -5.84
C VAL A 121 1.45 4.87 -7.35
N ARG A 122 2.59 5.14 -7.99
CA ARG A 122 2.75 5.28 -9.43
C ARG A 122 3.63 4.16 -9.94
N ASN A 123 3.07 3.22 -10.68
CA ASN A 123 3.83 2.16 -11.34
C ASN A 123 3.72 2.28 -12.86
N LYS A 124 4.75 1.81 -13.57
CA LYS A 124 4.61 1.47 -14.99
C LYS A 124 3.87 0.14 -15.12
N TYR A 125 2.71 0.18 -15.75
CA TYR A 125 1.91 -1.00 -16.04
C TYR A 125 2.12 -1.44 -17.50
N CYS A 126 1.90 -2.73 -17.78
CA CYS A 126 1.85 -3.22 -19.15
C CYS A 126 0.60 -2.67 -19.83
N SER A 127 0.76 -1.90 -20.92
CA SER A 127 -0.36 -1.30 -21.64
C SER A 127 -1.32 -2.34 -22.23
N VAL A 128 -0.81 -3.53 -22.60
CA VAL A 128 -1.64 -4.64 -23.09
C VAL A 128 -2.51 -5.19 -21.96
N CYS A 129 -1.92 -5.48 -20.79
CA CYS A 129 -2.68 -5.97 -19.63
C CYS A 129 -3.69 -4.94 -19.13
N ALA A 130 -3.30 -3.65 -19.08
CA ALA A 130 -4.18 -2.57 -18.66
C ALA A 130 -5.39 -2.41 -19.61
N ARG A 131 -5.17 -2.54 -20.92
CA ARG A 131 -6.26 -2.53 -21.91
C ARG A 131 -7.16 -3.76 -21.80
N SER A 132 -6.57 -4.93 -21.57
CA SER A 132 -7.34 -6.17 -21.40
C SER A 132 -8.24 -6.11 -20.17
N ALA A 133 -7.74 -5.59 -19.05
CA ALA A 133 -8.51 -5.46 -17.81
C ALA A 133 -9.62 -4.40 -17.91
N GLY A 134 -9.45 -3.38 -18.77
CA GLY A 134 -10.48 -2.37 -19.03
C GLY A 134 -11.65 -2.83 -19.91
N ASN A 135 -11.60 -4.05 -20.46
CA ASN A 135 -12.69 -4.64 -21.25
C ASN A 135 -13.65 -5.50 -20.40
N ASP A 136 -13.44 -5.59 -19.09
CA ASP A 136 -14.27 -6.36 -18.16
C ASP A 136 -15.22 -5.47 -17.32
N GLU A 137 -15.25 -4.15 -17.56
CA GLU A 137 -16.17 -3.17 -16.93
C GLU A 137 -17.07 -2.48 -17.97
N GLU A 138 -17.68 -3.26 -18.87
CA GLU A 138 -18.85 -2.84 -19.67
C GLU A 138 -20.06 -3.78 -19.44
#